data_AF-A0A1F9ZPZ0-F1
#
_entry.id   AF-A0A1F9ZPZ0-F1
#
_cell.length_a   1.000
_cell.length_b   1.000
_cell.length_c   1.000
_cell.angle_alpha   90.00
_cell.angle_beta   90.00
_cell.angle_gamma   90.00
#
_symmetry.space_group_name_H-M   'P 1'
#
loop_
_entity.id
_entity.type
_entity.pdbx_description
1 polymer ?
#
loop_
_entity_poly.entity_id
_entity_poly.type
_entity_poly.pdbx_seq_one_letter_code
_entity_poly.pdbx_strand_id
1 'polypeptide(L)'
;MEKVVRKLQMGRMTLLLMTILTGIYFVLLLFGIQMDSPYSAFLPQFLAVVAHAMMVEYGFSVSVLFVVLLGVGLIAIYALAWVKTKTGAKWFMIAFILFFVDTLFLIYWYQNILTQLPVLLTIAIHFIILYYLYTSYQTFAKNPDAPDWSKGKYK
;
A
#
# COMPACT_ATOMS: atom_id res chain seq x y z
N MET A 1 20.26 2.97 -19.90
CA MET A 1 19.79 1.80 -19.13
C MET A 1 19.66 2.12 -17.64
N GLU A 2 20.68 2.71 -17.01
CA GLU A 2 20.69 3.09 -15.58
C GLU A 2 19.45 3.88 -15.10
N LYS A 3 19.04 4.92 -15.84
CA LYS A 3 17.84 5.72 -15.52
C LYS A 3 16.53 4.90 -15.50
N VAL A 4 16.41 3.89 -16.36
CA VAL A 4 15.24 2.99 -16.44
C VAL A 4 15.21 2.08 -15.21
N VAL A 5 16.34 1.44 -14.91
CA VAL A 5 16.49 0.56 -13.74
C VAL A 5 16.19 1.33 -12.45
N ARG A 6 16.76 2.53 -12.28
CA ARG A 6 16.53 3.37 -11.10
C ARG A 6 15.05 3.72 -10.91
N LYS A 7 14.34 4.11 -11.99
CA LYS A 7 12.90 4.41 -11.91
C LYS A 7 12.08 3.22 -11.42
N LEU A 8 12.36 2.04 -11.98
CA LEU A 8 11.64 0.84 -11.58
C LEU A 8 11.99 0.41 -10.15
N GLN A 9 13.26 0.50 -9.76
CA GLN A 9 13.70 0.26 -8.38
C GLN A 9 12.99 1.19 -7.40
N MET A 10 12.84 2.48 -7.73
CA MET A 10 12.10 3.42 -6.88
C MET A 10 10.66 2.95 -6.68
N GLY A 11 9.90 2.63 -7.72
CA GLY A 11 8.52 2.14 -7.55
C GLY A 11 8.44 0.83 -6.75
N ARG A 12 9.39 -0.09 -6.94
CA ARG A 12 9.46 -1.33 -6.14
C ARG A 12 9.72 -1.03 -4.67
N MET A 13 10.66 -0.13 -4.37
CA MET A 13 11.03 0.24 -3.01
C MET A 13 9.90 1.01 -2.33
N THR A 14 9.22 1.91 -3.05
CA THR A 14 8.03 2.60 -2.55
C THR A 14 6.93 1.60 -2.19
N LEU A 15 6.61 0.64 -3.07
CA LEU A 15 5.62 -0.39 -2.80
C LEU A 15 6.01 -1.28 -1.61
N LEU A 16 7.29 -1.67 -1.52
CA LEU A 16 7.81 -2.46 -0.39
C LEU A 16 7.68 -1.70 0.92
N LEU A 17 8.17 -0.47 0.97
CA LEU A 17 8.16 0.37 2.16
C LEU A 17 6.73 0.60 2.63
N MET A 18 5.83 0.95 1.71
CA MET A 18 4.41 1.11 2.01
C MET A 18 3.81 -0.18 2.57
N THR A 19 4.12 -1.34 1.98
CA THR A 19 3.58 -2.64 2.45
C THR A 19 4.08 -2.97 3.85
N ILE A 20 5.38 -2.79 4.13
CA ILE A 20 5.98 -3.04 5.44
C ILE A 20 5.38 -2.12 6.48
N LEU A 21 5.34 -0.81 6.21
CA LEU A 21 4.75 0.16 7.14
C LEU A 21 3.29 -0.17 7.40
N THR A 22 2.50 -0.47 6.37
CA THR A 22 1.11 -0.92 6.53
C THR A 22 1.01 -2.12 7.47
N GLY A 23 1.87 -3.13 7.31
CA GLY A 23 1.89 -4.30 8.20
C GLY A 23 2.23 -3.93 9.65
N ILE A 24 3.22 -3.07 9.86
CA ILE A 24 3.60 -2.60 11.19
C ILE A 24 2.44 -1.84 11.85
N TYR A 25 1.88 -0.84 11.16
CA TYR A 25 0.77 -0.05 11.71
C TYR A 25 -0.50 -0.87 11.90
N PHE A 26 -0.79 -1.82 11.02
CA PHE A 26 -1.89 -2.76 11.19
C PHE A 26 -1.79 -3.50 12.52
N VAL A 27 -0.62 -4.06 12.83
CA VAL A 27 -0.39 -4.76 14.11
C VAL A 27 -0.51 -3.81 15.29
N LEU A 28 0.11 -2.63 15.24
CA LEU A 28 0.02 -1.63 16.31
C LEU A 28 -1.43 -1.22 16.61
N LEU A 29 -2.23 -0.99 15.56
CA LEU A 29 -3.63 -0.59 15.68
C LEU A 29 -4.51 -1.70 16.27
N LEU A 30 -4.21 -2.98 16.01
CA LEU A 30 -4.90 -4.11 16.69
C LEU A 30 -4.69 -4.11 18.20
N PHE A 31 -3.56 -3.57 18.68
CA PHE A 31 -3.27 -3.38 20.10
C PHE A 31 -3.76 -2.03 20.66
N GLY A 32 -4.49 -1.25 19.88
CA GLY A 32 -5.01 0.06 20.30
C GLY A 32 -3.96 1.16 20.35
N ILE A 33 -2.77 0.93 19.78
CA ILE A 33 -1.70 1.93 19.72
C ILE A 33 -2.02 2.86 18.55
N GLN A 34 -2.60 4.03 18.84
CA GLN A 34 -2.95 5.03 17.83
C GLN A 34 -1.69 5.71 17.31
N MET A 35 -1.31 5.37 16.08
CA MET A 35 -0.28 6.06 15.34
C MET A 35 -0.73 6.22 13.89
N ASP A 36 -0.69 7.45 13.40
CA ASP A 36 -0.95 7.74 12.00
C ASP A 36 0.35 7.62 11.20
N SER A 37 0.27 6.98 10.03
CA SER A 37 1.39 6.95 9.09
C SER A 37 0.98 7.33 7.69
N PRO A 38 1.51 8.43 7.16
CA PRO A 38 1.12 8.88 5.84
C PRO A 38 1.66 7.97 4.71
N TYR A 39 2.63 7.11 4.99
CA TYR A 39 3.30 6.21 4.02
C TYR A 39 2.73 4.78 3.98
N SER A 40 1.48 4.57 4.38
CA SER A 40 0.88 3.25 4.49
C SER A 40 -0.51 3.21 3.87
N ALA A 41 -0.98 2.02 3.46
CA ALA A 41 -2.31 1.85 2.90
C ALA A 41 -3.37 2.03 3.99
N PHE A 42 -4.34 2.89 3.72
CA PHE A 42 -5.30 3.34 4.72
C PHE A 42 -6.37 2.28 5.03
N LEU A 43 -6.88 1.57 4.03
CA LEU A 43 -7.96 0.61 4.21
C LEU A 43 -7.58 -0.55 5.15
N PRO A 44 -6.38 -1.18 5.03
CA PRO A 44 -5.95 -2.15 6.04
C PRO A 44 -5.90 -1.58 7.46
N GLN A 45 -5.35 -0.37 7.63
CA GLN A 45 -5.28 0.28 8.95
C GLN A 45 -6.67 0.57 9.50
N PHE A 46 -7.58 1.07 8.67
CA PHE A 46 -8.97 1.28 9.01
C PHE A 46 -9.63 -0.02 9.51
N LEU A 47 -9.41 -1.13 8.81
CA LEU A 47 -9.91 -2.45 9.25
C LEU A 47 -9.30 -2.88 10.60
N ALA A 48 -8.03 -2.57 10.87
CA ALA A 48 -7.43 -2.83 12.19
C ALA A 48 -8.09 -2.00 13.30
N VAL A 49 -8.38 -0.72 13.05
CA VAL A 49 -9.11 0.15 13.99
C VAL A 49 -10.50 -0.40 14.27
N VAL A 50 -11.24 -0.79 13.22
CA VAL A 50 -12.58 -1.39 13.35
C VAL A 50 -12.51 -2.71 14.12
N ALA A 51 -11.56 -3.59 13.80
CA ALA A 51 -11.39 -4.86 14.50
C ALA A 51 -11.07 -4.66 15.99
N HIS A 52 -10.19 -3.72 16.32
CA HIS A 52 -9.86 -3.39 17.70
C HIS A 52 -11.08 -2.84 18.45
N ALA A 53 -11.80 -1.88 17.86
CA ALA A 53 -13.02 -1.32 18.47
C ALA A 53 -14.07 -2.41 18.75
N MET A 54 -14.31 -3.29 17.78
CA MET A 54 -15.22 -4.42 17.95
C MET A 54 -14.75 -5.39 19.05
N MET A 55 -13.45 -5.64 19.14
CA MET A 55 -12.87 -6.50 20.18
C MET A 55 -13.03 -5.89 21.58
N VAL A 56 -12.87 -4.57 21.72
CA VAL A 56 -13.05 -3.87 23.00
C VAL A 56 -14.51 -3.86 23.43
N GLU A 57 -15.44 -3.61 22.50
CA GLU A 57 -16.87 -3.47 22.82
C GLU A 57 -17.58 -4.81 23.01
N TYR A 58 -17.28 -5.80 22.17
CA TYR A 58 -18.02 -7.08 22.12
C TYR A 58 -17.17 -8.30 22.48
N GLY A 59 -15.87 -8.13 22.74
CA GLY A 59 -14.93 -9.23 22.93
C GLY A 59 -14.51 -9.90 21.61
N PHE A 60 -13.67 -10.94 21.74
CA PHE A 60 -13.22 -11.70 20.57
C PHE A 60 -14.39 -12.50 19.96
N SER A 61 -14.61 -12.33 18.65
CA SER A 61 -15.70 -12.97 17.92
C SER A 61 -15.29 -13.32 16.49
N VAL A 62 -16.10 -14.14 15.80
CA VAL A 62 -15.90 -14.48 14.39
C VAL A 62 -15.89 -13.23 13.51
N SER A 63 -16.71 -12.22 13.84
CA SER A 63 -16.76 -10.97 13.11
C SER A 63 -15.45 -10.19 13.22
N VAL A 64 -14.85 -10.12 14.42
CA VAL A 64 -13.52 -9.52 14.64
C VAL A 64 -12.48 -10.26 13.80
N LEU A 65 -12.46 -11.59 13.87
CA LEU A 65 -11.52 -12.40 13.09
C LEU A 65 -11.66 -12.16 11.58
N PHE A 66 -12.89 -12.08 11.08
CA PHE A 66 -13.16 -11.81 9.67
C PHE A 66 -12.60 -10.45 9.21
N VAL A 67 -12.80 -9.39 10.00
CA VAL A 67 -12.26 -8.05 9.68
C VAL A 67 -10.73 -8.06 9.69
N VAL A 68 -10.10 -8.74 10.65
CA VAL A 68 -8.64 -8.91 10.68
C VAL A 68 -8.13 -9.64 9.44
N LEU A 69 -8.78 -10.75 9.06
CA LEU A 69 -8.41 -11.52 7.87
C LEU A 69 -8.55 -10.71 6.57
N LEU A 70 -9.55 -9.84 6.46
CA LEU A 70 -9.66 -8.92 5.33
C LEU A 70 -8.48 -7.95 5.26
N GLY A 71 -8.10 -7.35 6.39
CA GLY A 71 -6.94 -6.45 6.45
C GLY A 71 -5.62 -7.14 6.10
N VAL A 72 -5.39 -8.33 6.66
CA VAL A 72 -4.24 -9.18 6.31
C VAL A 72 -4.26 -9.57 4.84
N GLY A 73 -5.43 -9.89 4.29
CA GLY A 73 -5.61 -10.22 2.87
C GLY A 73 -5.19 -9.07 1.95
N LEU A 74 -5.59 -7.83 2.26
CA LEU A 74 -5.17 -6.66 1.49
C LEU A 74 -3.65 -6.44 1.54
N ILE A 75 -3.04 -6.57 2.72
CA ILE A 75 -1.57 -6.47 2.88
C ILE A 75 -0.88 -7.57 2.07
N ALA A 76 -1.40 -8.79 2.09
CA ALA A 76 -0.88 -9.91 1.31
C ALA A 76 -0.96 -9.66 -0.21
N ILE A 77 -2.02 -9.00 -0.69
CA ILE A 77 -2.13 -8.61 -2.11
C ILE A 77 -1.07 -7.56 -2.48
N TYR A 78 -0.82 -6.56 -1.62
CA TYR A 78 0.28 -5.60 -1.85
C TYR A 78 1.65 -6.28 -1.87
N ALA A 79 1.90 -7.20 -0.92
CA ALA A 79 3.13 -7.98 -0.88
C ALA A 79 3.29 -8.85 -2.15
N LEU A 80 2.21 -9.50 -2.60
CA LEU A 80 2.19 -10.27 -3.83
C LEU A 80 2.49 -9.40 -5.06
N ALA A 81 1.86 -8.23 -5.15
CA ALA A 81 2.13 -7.27 -6.21
C ALA A 81 3.61 -6.86 -6.21
N TRP A 82 4.19 -6.59 -5.04
CA TRP A 82 5.62 -6.28 -4.91
C TRP A 82 6.53 -7.43 -5.38
N VAL A 83 6.27 -8.67 -4.96
CA VAL A 83 7.05 -9.83 -5.42
C VAL A 83 6.96 -9.94 -6.94
N LYS A 84 5.77 -9.80 -7.49
CA LYS A 84 5.48 -10.06 -8.89
C LYS A 84 5.81 -8.91 -9.83
N THR A 85 6.01 -7.68 -9.34
CA THR A 85 6.59 -6.58 -10.14
C THR A 85 7.95 -6.94 -10.73
N LYS A 86 8.60 -8.02 -10.27
CA LYS A 86 9.83 -8.56 -10.90
C LYS A 86 9.60 -9.08 -12.32
N THR A 87 8.40 -9.58 -12.58
CA THR A 87 8.03 -10.37 -13.75
C THR A 87 7.27 -9.60 -14.82
N GLY A 88 6.85 -8.36 -14.55
CA GLY A 88 6.16 -7.57 -15.57
C GLY A 88 5.44 -6.31 -15.06
N ALA A 89 5.21 -5.39 -16.01
CA ALA A 89 4.55 -4.11 -15.80
C ALA A 89 3.15 -4.22 -15.17
N LYS A 90 2.39 -5.28 -15.50
CA LYS A 90 1.01 -5.48 -15.04
C LYS A 90 0.87 -5.42 -13.51
N TRP A 91 1.90 -5.84 -12.78
CA TRP A 91 1.87 -5.85 -11.31
C TRP A 91 2.04 -4.47 -10.70
N PHE A 92 2.75 -3.55 -11.36
CA PHE A 92 2.74 -2.14 -10.98
C PHE A 92 1.36 -1.52 -11.20
N MET A 93 0.68 -1.88 -12.30
CA MET A 93 -0.67 -1.41 -12.58
C MET A 93 -1.70 -1.95 -11.57
N ILE A 94 -1.61 -3.23 -11.19
CA ILE A 94 -2.46 -3.81 -10.14
C ILE A 94 -2.24 -3.08 -8.81
N ALA A 95 -0.98 -2.88 -8.40
CA ALA A 95 -0.66 -2.13 -7.18
C ALA A 95 -1.19 -0.69 -7.25
N PHE A 96 -1.06 -0.03 -8.41
CA PHE A 96 -1.58 1.31 -8.64
C PHE A 96 -3.10 1.36 -8.48
N ILE A 97 -3.85 0.46 -9.11
CA ILE A 97 -5.32 0.43 -9.01
C ILE A 97 -5.75 0.18 -7.56
N LEU A 98 -5.12 -0.80 -6.89
CA LEU A 98 -5.44 -1.12 -5.51
C LEU A 98 -5.20 0.09 -4.58
N PHE A 99 -4.04 0.73 -4.73
CA PHE A 99 -3.67 1.90 -3.93
C PHE A 99 -4.49 3.16 -4.30
N PHE A 100 -4.95 3.26 -5.56
CA PHE A 100 -5.84 4.34 -5.99
C PHE A 100 -7.21 4.21 -5.33
N VAL A 101 -7.78 3.00 -5.30
CA VAL A 101 -9.03 2.72 -4.58
C VAL A 101 -8.87 2.99 -3.07
N ASP A 102 -7.74 2.58 -2.49
CA ASP A 102 -7.39 2.87 -1.09
C ASP A 102 -7.33 4.38 -0.82
N THR A 103 -6.71 5.15 -1.72
CA THR A 103 -6.63 6.62 -1.63
C THR A 103 -8.00 7.28 -1.74
N LEU A 104 -8.87 6.80 -2.65
CA LEU A 104 -10.25 7.30 -2.75
C LEU A 104 -11.04 7.02 -1.48
N PHE A 105 -10.88 5.83 -0.90
CA PHE A 105 -11.49 5.48 0.38
C PHE A 105 -10.99 6.39 1.52
N LEU A 106 -9.70 6.69 1.56
CA LEU A 106 -9.12 7.66 2.49
C LEU A 106 -9.75 9.06 2.35
N ILE A 107 -9.88 9.56 1.12
CA ILE A 107 -10.47 10.88 0.86
C ILE A 107 -11.95 10.89 1.28
N TYR A 108 -12.69 9.84 0.94
CA TYR A 108 -14.08 9.69 1.35
C TYR A 108 -14.23 9.67 2.88
N TRP A 109 -13.37 8.91 3.57
CA TRP A 109 -13.41 8.79 5.03
C TRP A 109 -13.13 10.12 5.74
N TYR A 110 -12.11 10.86 5.27
CA TYR A 110 -11.69 12.12 5.87
C TYR A 110 -12.34 13.36 5.24
N GLN A 111 -13.38 13.21 4.42
CA GLN A 111 -13.99 14.32 3.67
C GLN A 111 -14.39 15.53 4.55
N ASN A 112 -14.81 15.27 5.79
CA ASN A 112 -15.23 16.31 6.74
C ASN A 112 -14.07 17.06 7.40
N ILE A 113 -12.84 16.56 7.29
CA ILE A 113 -11.64 17.14 7.92
C ILE A 113 -10.48 17.30 6.94
N LEU A 114 -10.76 17.39 5.64
CA LEU A 114 -9.74 17.56 4.58
C LEU A 114 -8.90 18.83 4.73
N THR A 115 -9.35 19.81 5.50
CA THR A 115 -8.62 21.05 5.75
C THR A 115 -7.51 20.91 6.80
N GLN A 116 -7.45 19.78 7.52
CA GLN A 116 -6.43 19.56 8.53
C GLN A 116 -5.09 19.18 7.89
N LEU A 117 -4.02 19.88 8.29
CA LEU A 117 -2.67 19.68 7.75
C LEU A 117 -2.20 18.20 7.79
N PRO A 118 -2.40 17.41 8.86
CA PRO A 118 -2.01 16.01 8.88
C PRO A 118 -2.70 15.17 7.79
N VAL A 119 -4.00 15.42 7.55
CA VAL A 119 -4.78 14.73 6.51
C VAL A 119 -4.27 15.10 5.13
N LEU A 120 -4.01 16.39 4.89
CA LEU A 120 -3.43 16.87 3.62
C LEU A 120 -2.07 16.25 3.33
N LEU A 121 -1.20 16.12 4.35
CA LEU A 121 0.11 15.47 4.21
C LEU A 121 -0.03 13.99 3.87
N THR A 122 -0.95 13.28 4.52
CA THR A 122 -1.26 11.88 4.19
C THR A 122 -1.73 11.73 2.75
N ILE A 123 -2.69 12.57 2.31
CA ILE A 123 -3.19 12.57 0.93
C ILE A 123 -2.05 12.86 -0.06
N ALA A 124 -1.21 13.86 0.22
CA ALA A 124 -0.08 14.20 -0.64
C ALA A 124 0.89 13.02 -0.80
N ILE A 125 1.19 12.31 0.28
CA ILE A 125 2.06 11.13 0.24
C ILE A 125 1.40 9.98 -0.54
N HIS A 126 0.09 9.79 -0.43
CA HIS A 126 -0.62 8.81 -1.26
C HIS A 126 -0.50 9.14 -2.75
N PHE A 127 -0.65 10.41 -3.15
CA PHE A 127 -0.43 10.84 -4.53
C PHE A 127 1.03 10.64 -4.99
N ILE A 128 2.02 10.85 -4.12
CA ILE A 128 3.43 10.57 -4.42
C ILE A 128 3.64 9.07 -4.68
N ILE A 129 3.05 8.19 -3.87
CA ILE A 129 3.12 6.73 -4.05
C ILE A 129 2.46 6.35 -5.39
N LEU A 130 1.27 6.88 -5.68
CA LEU A 130 0.58 6.67 -6.96
C LEU A 130 1.43 7.11 -8.14
N TYR A 131 2.08 8.27 -8.04
CA TYR A 131 3.00 8.77 -9.06
C TYR A 131 4.17 7.80 -9.31
N TYR A 132 4.81 7.28 -8.26
CA TYR A 132 5.92 6.33 -8.42
C TYR A 132 5.46 4.98 -9.00
N LEU A 133 4.29 4.49 -8.62
CA LEU A 133 3.71 3.26 -9.18
C LEU A 133 3.39 3.43 -10.67
N TYR A 134 2.75 4.54 -11.03
CA TYR A 134 2.37 4.83 -12.41
C TYR A 134 3.57 5.05 -13.33
N THR A 135 4.55 5.85 -12.89
CA THR A 135 5.77 6.09 -13.67
C THR A 135 6.60 4.81 -13.83
N SER A 136 6.61 3.93 -12.83
CA SER A 136 7.26 2.62 -12.92
C SER A 136 6.53 1.69 -13.90
N TYR A 137 5.19 1.66 -13.85
CA TYR A 137 4.38 0.95 -14.83
C TYR A 137 4.71 1.41 -16.27
N GLN A 138 4.63 2.72 -16.54
CA GLN A 138 4.93 3.27 -17.86
C GLN A 138 6.35 2.95 -18.32
N THR A 139 7.31 3.04 -17.39
CA THR A 139 8.72 2.75 -17.69
C THR A 139 8.90 1.29 -18.09
N PHE A 140 8.28 0.36 -17.37
CA PHE A 140 8.36 -1.07 -17.72
C PHE A 140 7.62 -1.35 -19.03
N ALA A 141 6.42 -0.81 -19.22
CA ALA A 141 5.62 -1.02 -20.43
C ALA A 141 6.33 -0.54 -21.72
N LYS A 142 7.09 0.56 -21.62
CA LYS A 142 7.89 1.10 -22.74
C LYS A 142 9.23 0.39 -22.94
N ASN A 143 9.68 -0.40 -21.96
CA ASN A 143 10.96 -1.10 -21.98
C ASN A 143 10.71 -2.56 -21.58
N PRO A 144 10.06 -3.38 -22.43
CA PRO A 144 9.75 -4.77 -22.10
C PRO A 144 11.01 -5.63 -21.88
N ASP A 145 12.13 -5.23 -22.48
CA ASP A 145 13.45 -5.83 -22.28
C ASP A 145 14.19 -5.30 -21.04
N ALA A 146 13.56 -4.41 -20.26
CA ALA A 146 14.10 -3.97 -18.98
C ALA A 146 14.37 -5.19 -18.10
N PRO A 147 15.46 -5.15 -17.31
CA PRO A 147 15.97 -6.34 -16.64
C PRO A 147 14.90 -7.01 -15.78
N ASP A 148 14.60 -8.24 -16.18
CA ASP A 148 13.78 -9.15 -15.41
C ASP A 148 14.56 -9.55 -14.16
N TRP A 149 14.26 -8.91 -13.02
CA TRP A 149 14.90 -9.20 -11.74
C TRP A 149 14.68 -10.66 -11.29
N SER A 150 13.76 -11.41 -11.91
CA SER A 150 13.59 -12.83 -11.60
C SER A 150 14.67 -13.71 -12.22
N LYS A 151 15.37 -13.23 -13.25
CA LYS A 151 16.40 -14.00 -13.98
C LYS A 151 17.83 -13.79 -13.47
N GLY A 152 18.02 -13.02 -12.40
CA GLY A 152 19.34 -12.79 -11.78
C GLY A 152 20.38 -12.08 -12.67
N LYS A 153 19.99 -11.61 -13.87
CA LYS A 153 20.90 -10.94 -14.80
C LYS A 153 20.99 -9.45 -14.47
N TYR A 154 21.83 -9.13 -13.50
CA TYR A 154 22.44 -7.81 -13.38
C TYR A 154 23.95 -7.99 -13.57
N LYS A 155 24.46 -7.45 -14.69
CA LYS A 155 25.85 -6.99 -14.78
C LYS A 155 25.81 -5.47 -14.78
#